data_AF-A0A7V2MFS2-F1
#
_entry.id   AF-A0A7V2MFS2-F1
#
_cell.length_a   1.000
_cell.length_b   1.000
_cell.length_c   1.000
_cell.angle_alpha   90.00
_cell.angle_beta   90.00
_cell.angle_gamma   90.00
#
_symmetry.space_group_name_H-M   'P 1'
#
loop_
_entity.id
_entity.type
_entity.pdbx_description
1 polymer ?
#
loop_
_entity_poly.entity_id
_entity_poly.type
_entity_poly.pdbx_seq_one_letter_code
_entity_poly.pdbx_strand_id
1 'polypeptide(L)'
;MAEPLLEAELTVTYPGGRRVLDRARLEVRPAEVVGLIGQSGSGKSTIALAVLRLLDHRGARVQGILRFAGRDLLSLSEREMRAVRGREIALVLQSPHVALNPALRLEAHLAEAWRAHSSVPWRDQRGELRSLFETLELPGDDAFLRRYPGQVSVGQAQRVLIAMALLHRPRLILADEPTSALDVVTQAEVIALFGRLNRDFGVSVLFISHDLLSVAALCHRVSILDGGAIVETGGVEEIFHAARHPYTRRLLGALPKLPFRAQLASLASQLDAAGQTLYSDTDVSIPRPIGGPPQEF
;
A
#
# COMPACT_ATOMS: atom_id res chain seq x y z
N MET A 1 16.51 -17.37 -7.82
CA MET A 1 15.66 -16.34 -7.18
C MET A 1 14.76 -15.77 -8.26
N ALA A 2 13.45 -15.63 -8.01
CA ALA A 2 12.54 -15.06 -9.00
C ALA A 2 12.88 -13.58 -9.24
N GLU A 3 12.75 -13.13 -10.49
CA GLU A 3 12.98 -11.73 -10.85
C GLU A 3 11.98 -10.80 -10.13
N PRO A 4 12.41 -9.60 -9.70
CA PRO A 4 11.51 -8.64 -9.06
C PRO A 4 10.43 -8.16 -10.03
N LEU A 5 9.21 -7.98 -9.52
CA LEU A 5 8.12 -7.36 -10.28
C LEU A 5 8.39 -5.86 -10.48
N LEU A 6 8.90 -5.19 -9.45
CA LEU A 6 9.37 -3.80 -9.49
C LEU A 6 10.81 -3.75 -8.99
N GLU A 7 11.69 -3.13 -9.77
CA GLU A 7 13.06 -2.79 -9.39
C GLU A 7 13.24 -1.28 -9.59
N ALA A 8 13.64 -0.57 -8.54
CA ALA A 8 13.83 0.87 -8.58
C ALA A 8 15.11 1.27 -7.85
N GLU A 9 15.94 2.08 -8.50
CA GLU A 9 17.02 2.85 -7.87
C GLU A 9 16.87 4.29 -8.35
N LEU A 10 16.28 5.15 -7.52
CA LEU A 10 15.79 6.45 -7.96
C LEU A 10 16.54 7.61 -7.29
N THR A 11 17.01 8.55 -8.11
CA THR A 11 17.36 9.90 -7.69
C THR A 11 16.32 10.85 -8.25
N VAL A 12 15.69 11.65 -7.38
CA VAL A 12 14.65 12.60 -7.75
C VAL A 12 15.01 14.00 -7.28
N THR A 13 15.00 14.95 -8.22
CA THR A 13 15.27 16.36 -7.96
C THR A 13 14.09 17.20 -8.45
N TYR A 14 13.47 17.97 -7.57
CA TYR A 14 12.39 18.90 -7.93
C TYR A 14 12.95 20.20 -8.53
N PRO A 15 12.11 21.02 -9.19
CA PRO A 15 12.49 22.37 -9.61
C PRO A 15 13.13 23.16 -8.46
N GLY A 16 14.17 23.93 -8.78
CA GLY A 16 14.99 24.64 -7.78
C GLY A 16 16.13 23.80 -7.19
N GLY A 17 16.38 22.59 -7.71
CA GLY A 17 17.56 21.78 -7.35
C GLY A 17 17.44 21.00 -6.05
N ARG A 18 16.27 21.03 -5.39
CA ARG A 18 16.02 20.25 -4.18
C ARG A 18 15.97 18.76 -4.51
N ARG A 19 17.02 18.03 -4.13
CA ARG A 19 17.03 16.57 -4.15
C ARG A 19 16.16 16.04 -3.03
N VAL A 20 15.19 15.19 -3.38
CA VAL A 20 14.27 14.54 -2.43
C VAL A 20 14.57 13.05 -2.30
N LEU A 21 14.98 12.39 -3.39
CA LEU A 21 15.47 11.02 -3.35
C LEU A 21 16.92 10.97 -3.84
N ASP A 22 17.75 10.16 -3.18
CA ASP A 22 19.14 9.95 -3.52
C ASP A 22 19.46 8.45 -3.59
N ARG A 23 19.47 7.90 -4.80
CA ARG A 23 19.70 6.47 -5.08
C ARG A 23 18.86 5.56 -4.17
N ALA A 24 17.60 5.91 -3.97
CA ALA A 24 16.67 5.12 -3.17
C ALA A 24 16.40 3.78 -3.86
N ARG A 25 16.89 2.68 -3.29
CA ARG A 25 16.80 1.31 -3.83
C ARG A 25 15.60 0.57 -3.24
N LEU A 26 14.65 0.18 -4.08
CA LEU A 26 13.43 -0.52 -3.70
C LEU A 26 13.16 -1.66 -4.67
N GLU A 27 12.77 -2.81 -4.13
CA GLU A 27 12.35 -3.97 -4.91
C GLU A 27 11.07 -4.58 -4.34
N VAL A 28 10.15 -4.95 -5.23
CA VAL A 28 8.92 -5.69 -4.90
C VAL A 28 8.86 -6.93 -5.77
N ARG A 29 8.74 -8.10 -5.14
CA ARG A 29 8.59 -9.39 -5.83
C ARG A 29 7.12 -9.65 -6.20
N PRO A 30 6.85 -10.53 -7.17
CA PRO A 30 5.48 -10.95 -7.47
C PRO A 30 4.80 -11.52 -6.21
N ALA A 31 3.53 -11.13 -6.01
CA ALA A 31 2.70 -11.51 -4.86
C ALA A 31 3.32 -11.14 -3.49
N GLU A 32 4.21 -10.15 -3.44
CA GLU A 32 4.81 -9.66 -2.20
C GLU A 32 4.14 -8.37 -1.74
N VAL A 33 3.96 -8.23 -0.43
CA VAL A 33 3.61 -6.96 0.22
C VAL A 33 4.85 -6.39 0.90
N VAL A 34 5.31 -5.23 0.43
CA VAL A 34 6.49 -4.51 0.93
C VAL A 34 6.03 -3.22 1.60
N GLY A 35 6.39 -3.04 2.87
CA GLY A 35 6.20 -1.80 3.60
C GLY A 35 7.27 -0.77 3.25
N LEU A 36 6.87 0.46 2.97
CA LEU A 36 7.78 1.61 2.87
C LEU A 36 7.50 2.57 4.03
N ILE A 37 8.43 2.61 4.97
CA ILE A 37 8.32 3.38 6.21
C ILE A 37 9.32 4.53 6.19
N GLY A 38 8.96 5.66 6.80
CA GLY A 38 9.86 6.80 7.00
C GLY A 38 9.11 8.00 7.56
N GLN A 39 9.83 8.98 8.10
CA GLN A 39 9.24 10.22 8.61
C GLN A 39 8.43 10.96 7.53
N SER A 40 7.50 11.81 7.96
CA SER A 40 6.79 12.70 7.04
C SER A 40 7.81 13.55 6.26
N GLY A 41 7.61 13.67 4.95
CA GLY A 41 8.53 14.40 4.07
C GLY A 41 9.82 13.67 3.67
N SER A 42 10.03 12.41 4.05
CA SER A 42 11.23 11.64 3.67
C SER A 42 11.29 11.22 2.19
N GLY A 43 10.22 11.43 1.43
CA GLY A 43 10.14 11.12 -0.01
C GLY A 43 9.32 9.86 -0.35
N LYS A 44 8.54 9.30 0.58
CA LYS A 44 7.75 8.08 0.34
C LYS A 44 6.77 8.22 -0.83
N SER A 45 5.91 9.25 -0.78
CA SER A 45 4.98 9.57 -1.88
C SER A 45 5.73 9.94 -3.17
N THR A 46 6.93 10.52 -3.07
CA THR A 46 7.79 10.79 -4.23
C THR A 46 8.19 9.50 -4.93
N ILE A 47 8.48 8.41 -4.21
CA ILE A 47 8.74 7.09 -4.81
C ILE A 47 7.52 6.60 -5.58
N ALA A 48 6.32 6.60 -4.99
CA ALA A 48 5.11 6.15 -5.66
C ALA A 48 4.83 6.93 -6.96
N LEU A 49 4.93 8.26 -6.90
CA LEU A 49 4.71 9.12 -8.05
C LEU A 49 5.82 8.96 -9.11
N ALA A 50 7.06 8.67 -8.71
CA ALA A 50 8.17 8.40 -9.61
C ALA A 50 7.97 7.09 -10.38
N VAL A 51 7.52 6.03 -9.70
CA VAL A 51 7.19 4.73 -10.32
C VAL A 51 6.15 4.89 -11.43
N LEU A 52 5.16 5.75 -11.21
CA LEU A 52 4.13 6.06 -12.22
C LEU A 52 4.52 7.18 -13.19
N ARG A 53 5.74 7.71 -13.12
CA ARG A 53 6.22 8.87 -13.92
C ARG A 53 5.27 10.08 -13.87
N LEU A 54 4.59 10.27 -12.75
CA LEU A 54 3.69 11.42 -12.54
C LEU A 54 4.45 12.68 -12.11
N LEU A 55 5.74 12.52 -11.75
CA LEU A 55 6.62 13.62 -11.37
C LEU A 55 7.10 14.46 -12.55
N ASP A 56 7.10 13.90 -13.77
CA ASP A 56 7.46 14.61 -15.00
C ASP A 56 6.53 15.83 -15.19
N HIS A 57 5.24 15.67 -14.89
CA HIS A 57 4.24 16.75 -14.92
C HIS A 57 4.45 17.84 -13.86
N ARG A 58 5.28 17.57 -12.84
CA ARG A 58 5.65 18.54 -11.80
C ARG A 58 7.01 19.19 -12.06
N GLY A 59 7.60 18.93 -13.23
CA GLY A 59 8.93 19.45 -13.61
C GLY A 59 10.08 18.83 -12.81
N ALA A 60 9.85 17.73 -12.11
CA ALA A 60 10.90 17.03 -11.38
C ALA A 60 11.69 16.13 -12.33
N ARG A 61 13.00 16.02 -12.09
CA ARG A 61 13.89 15.12 -12.82
C ARG A 61 14.02 13.81 -12.06
N VAL A 62 13.60 12.71 -12.69
CA VAL A 62 13.77 11.34 -12.20
C VAL A 62 14.94 10.69 -12.95
N GLN A 63 15.86 10.06 -12.23
CA GLN A 63 17.03 9.40 -12.79
C GLN A 63 17.29 8.06 -12.09
N GLY A 64 17.98 7.16 -12.78
CA GLY A 64 18.43 5.88 -12.25
C GLY A 64 17.79 4.70 -12.95
N ILE A 65 17.41 3.67 -12.20
CA ILE A 65 16.82 2.44 -12.73
C ILE A 65 15.35 2.38 -12.29
N LEU A 66 14.45 2.10 -13.22
CA LEU A 66 13.05 1.82 -12.91
C LEU A 66 12.53 0.75 -13.87
N ARG A 67 12.47 -0.49 -13.42
CA ARG A 67 11.94 -1.61 -14.19
C ARG A 67 10.69 -2.17 -13.56
N PHE A 68 9.72 -2.49 -14.39
CA PHE A 68 8.53 -3.22 -14.00
C PHE A 68 8.34 -4.42 -14.91
N ALA A 69 8.35 -5.62 -14.34
CA ALA A 69 8.35 -6.89 -15.06
C ALA A 69 9.42 -6.93 -16.17
N GLY A 70 10.64 -6.50 -15.84
CA GLY A 70 11.78 -6.44 -16.77
C GLY A 70 11.77 -5.24 -17.74
N ARG A 71 10.65 -4.53 -17.90
CA ARG A 71 10.53 -3.37 -18.81
C ARG A 71 10.99 -2.08 -18.13
N ASP A 72 11.92 -1.34 -18.74
CA ASP A 72 12.35 -0.02 -18.29
C ASP A 72 11.25 1.03 -18.50
N LEU A 73 10.67 1.52 -17.40
CA LEU A 73 9.58 2.49 -17.41
C LEU A 73 10.04 3.92 -17.77
N LEU A 74 11.31 4.28 -17.52
CA LEU A 74 11.83 5.62 -17.87
C LEU A 74 11.95 5.80 -19.38
N SER A 75 12.14 4.72 -20.12
CA SER A 75 12.27 4.73 -21.59
C SER A 75 10.95 4.78 -22.35
N LEU A 76 9.82 4.52 -21.69
CA LEU A 76 8.52 4.42 -22.35
C LEU A 76 8.03 5.76 -22.88
N SER A 77 7.36 5.74 -24.03
CA SER A 77 6.54 6.87 -24.47
C SER A 77 5.35 7.09 -23.52
N GLU A 78 4.77 8.30 -23.50
CA GLU A 78 3.57 8.55 -22.69
C GLU A 78 2.39 7.64 -23.06
N ARG A 79 2.28 7.21 -24.32
CA ARG A 79 1.24 6.27 -24.76
C ARG A 79 1.42 4.90 -24.12
N GLU A 80 2.65 4.41 -24.06
CA GLU A 80 2.98 3.14 -23.42
C GLU A 80 2.83 3.25 -21.90
N MET A 81 3.31 4.34 -21.30
CA MET A 81 3.16 4.57 -19.86
C MET A 81 1.69 4.66 -19.44
N ARG A 82 0.83 5.25 -20.28
CA ARG A 82 -0.63 5.25 -20.06
C ARG A 82 -1.25 3.84 -20.05
N ALA A 83 -0.67 2.88 -20.78
CA ALA A 83 -1.10 1.49 -20.73
C ALA A 83 -0.63 0.77 -19.45
N VAL A 84 0.44 1.25 -18.80
CA VAL A 84 0.93 0.74 -17.51
C VAL A 84 0.08 1.28 -16.35
N ARG A 85 -0.14 2.60 -16.33
CA ARG A 85 -0.95 3.28 -15.30
C ARG A 85 -2.37 2.71 -15.30
N GLY A 86 -2.88 2.34 -14.13
CA GLY A 86 -4.24 1.84 -13.92
C GLY A 86 -4.45 0.36 -14.29
N ARG A 87 -3.81 -0.14 -15.36
CA ARG A 87 -3.94 -1.56 -15.79
C ARG A 87 -2.91 -2.49 -15.16
N GLU A 88 -1.65 -2.08 -15.11
CA GLU A 88 -0.57 -2.91 -14.59
C GLU A 88 -0.15 -2.47 -13.19
N ILE A 89 -0.11 -1.15 -12.98
CA ILE A 89 0.20 -0.51 -11.69
C ILE A 89 -0.90 0.49 -11.35
N ALA A 90 -1.51 0.32 -10.18
CA ALA A 90 -2.53 1.26 -9.68
C ALA A 90 -2.04 1.99 -8.43
N LEU A 91 -2.57 3.21 -8.22
CA LEU A 91 -2.29 4.04 -7.04
C LEU A 91 -3.57 4.15 -6.20
N VAL A 92 -3.47 3.79 -4.92
CA VAL A 92 -4.48 4.11 -3.92
C VAL A 92 -3.97 5.33 -3.15
N LEU A 93 -4.71 6.43 -3.22
CA LEU A 93 -4.38 7.70 -2.59
C LEU A 93 -4.73 7.71 -1.09
N GLN A 94 -4.06 8.60 -0.37
CA GLN A 94 -4.12 8.74 1.09
C GLN A 94 -5.51 9.02 1.68
N SER A 95 -6.34 9.83 1.00
CA SER A 95 -7.62 10.26 1.55
C SER A 95 -8.74 10.29 0.51
N PRO A 96 -9.90 9.68 0.78
CA PRO A 96 -11.04 9.69 -0.12
C PRO A 96 -11.64 11.08 -0.28
N HIS A 97 -11.55 11.94 0.73
CA HIS A 97 -12.08 13.31 0.65
C HIS A 97 -11.34 14.19 -0.35
N VAL A 98 -10.07 13.90 -0.60
CA VAL A 98 -9.24 14.63 -1.58
C VAL A 98 -9.34 13.98 -2.96
N ALA A 99 -9.47 12.66 -3.00
CA ALA A 99 -9.46 11.89 -4.25
C ALA A 99 -10.83 11.83 -4.96
N LEU A 100 -11.93 11.83 -4.21
CA LEU A 100 -13.28 11.77 -4.78
C LEU A 100 -13.84 13.18 -4.95
N ASN A 101 -14.34 13.48 -6.14
CA ASN A 101 -15.04 14.72 -6.42
C ASN A 101 -16.43 14.71 -5.75
N PRO A 102 -16.71 15.62 -4.80
CA PRO A 102 -17.97 15.60 -4.05
C PRO A 102 -19.21 15.91 -4.91
N ALA A 103 -19.03 16.51 -6.08
CA ALA A 103 -20.11 16.82 -7.02
C ALA A 103 -20.50 15.63 -7.92
N LEU A 104 -19.74 14.54 -7.90
CA LEU A 104 -19.97 13.36 -8.72
C LEU A 104 -20.47 12.20 -7.87
N ARG A 105 -21.32 11.35 -8.46
CA ARG A 105 -21.76 10.10 -7.83
C ARG A 105 -20.61 9.09 -7.80
N LEU A 106 -20.66 8.12 -6.89
CA LEU A 106 -19.65 7.05 -6.81
C LEU A 106 -19.51 6.32 -8.14
N GLU A 107 -20.63 6.03 -8.81
CA GLU A 107 -20.62 5.40 -10.12
C GLU A 107 -19.80 6.17 -11.16
N ALA A 108 -19.89 7.51 -11.17
CA ALA A 108 -19.21 8.32 -12.17
C ALA A 108 -17.69 8.18 -12.07
N HIS A 109 -17.15 8.12 -10.85
CA HIS A 109 -15.73 7.89 -10.61
C HIS A 109 -15.27 6.52 -11.13
N LEU A 110 -16.04 5.47 -10.84
CA LEU A 110 -15.73 4.11 -11.29
C LEU A 110 -15.84 3.98 -12.82
N ALA A 111 -16.86 4.58 -13.42
CA ALA A 111 -17.04 4.62 -14.86
C ALA A 111 -15.92 5.39 -15.56
N GLU A 112 -15.45 6.48 -14.98
CA GLU A 112 -14.32 7.26 -15.50
C GLU A 112 -13.01 6.47 -15.41
N ALA A 113 -12.70 5.88 -14.25
CA ALA A 113 -11.54 5.03 -14.07
C ALA A 113 -11.53 3.84 -15.06
N TRP A 114 -12.70 3.22 -15.29
CA TRP A 114 -12.86 2.16 -16.29
C TRP A 114 -12.59 2.66 -17.72
N ARG A 115 -13.21 3.78 -18.12
CA ARG A 115 -13.06 4.34 -19.48
C ARG A 115 -11.66 4.84 -19.76
N ALA A 116 -10.91 5.27 -18.74
CA ALA A 116 -9.54 5.73 -18.89
C ALA A 116 -8.63 4.64 -19.50
N HIS A 117 -8.94 3.37 -19.22
CA HIS A 117 -8.13 2.23 -19.64
C HIS A 117 -8.94 1.05 -20.19
N SER A 118 -10.17 1.23 -20.67
CA SER A 118 -10.94 0.16 -21.33
C SER A 118 -11.74 0.69 -22.51
N SER A 119 -11.80 -0.11 -23.57
CA SER A 119 -12.69 0.12 -24.72
C SER A 119 -14.05 -0.55 -24.53
N VAL A 120 -14.20 -1.42 -23.53
CA VAL A 120 -15.46 -2.10 -23.22
C VAL A 120 -16.42 -1.09 -22.57
N PRO A 121 -17.69 -1.00 -23.00
CA PRO A 121 -18.67 -0.14 -22.37
C PRO A 121 -18.83 -0.43 -20.87
N TRP A 122 -18.86 0.62 -20.04
CA TRP A 122 -19.02 0.52 -18.58
C TRP A 122 -20.22 -0.34 -18.13
N ARG A 123 -21.33 -0.28 -18.88
CA ARG A 123 -22.54 -1.07 -18.62
C ARG A 123 -22.29 -2.58 -18.62
N ASP A 124 -21.32 -3.04 -19.41
CA ASP A 124 -21.00 -4.46 -19.57
C ASP A 124 -20.13 -4.97 -18.40
N GLN A 125 -19.51 -4.05 -17.64
CA GLN A 125 -18.65 -4.38 -16.49
C GLN A 125 -19.42 -4.55 -15.17
N ARG A 126 -20.74 -4.34 -15.16
CA ARG A 126 -21.56 -4.36 -13.93
C ARG A 126 -21.47 -5.66 -13.13
N GLY A 127 -21.34 -6.80 -13.80
CA GLY A 127 -21.19 -8.10 -13.14
C GLY A 127 -19.87 -8.21 -12.38
N GLU A 128 -18.76 -7.87 -13.02
CA GLU A 128 -17.43 -7.86 -12.38
C GLU A 128 -17.34 -6.82 -11.26
N LEU A 129 -17.95 -5.65 -11.45
CA LEU A 129 -18.02 -4.62 -10.41
C LEU A 129 -18.70 -5.15 -9.15
N ARG A 130 -19.79 -5.90 -9.29
CA ARG A 130 -20.51 -6.50 -8.17
C ARG A 130 -19.63 -7.47 -7.39
N SER A 131 -18.94 -8.38 -8.09
CA SER A 131 -18.01 -9.34 -7.47
C SER A 131 -16.83 -8.63 -6.77
N LEU A 132 -16.31 -7.55 -7.37
CA LEU A 132 -15.30 -6.72 -6.74
C LEU A 132 -15.85 -6.05 -5.48
N PHE A 133 -17.07 -5.51 -5.52
CA PHE A 133 -17.70 -4.86 -4.37
C PHE A 133 -17.96 -5.85 -3.23
N GLU A 134 -18.39 -7.07 -3.54
CA GLU A 134 -18.52 -8.15 -2.55
C GLU A 134 -17.17 -8.45 -1.86
N THR A 135 -16.09 -8.57 -2.64
CA THR A 135 -14.72 -8.76 -2.11
C THR A 135 -14.29 -7.61 -1.18
N LEU A 136 -14.73 -6.39 -1.50
CA LEU A 136 -14.43 -5.17 -0.76
C LEU A 136 -15.42 -4.87 0.36
N GLU A 137 -16.39 -5.75 0.62
CA GLU A 137 -17.47 -5.56 1.61
C GLU A 137 -18.27 -4.27 1.38
N LEU A 138 -18.49 -3.92 0.11
CA LEU A 138 -19.29 -2.78 -0.32
C LEU A 138 -20.68 -3.23 -0.82
N PRO A 139 -21.74 -2.45 -0.57
CA PRO A 139 -23.03 -2.68 -1.21
C PRO A 139 -22.92 -2.53 -2.73
N GLY A 140 -23.14 -3.62 -3.46
CA GLY A 140 -23.07 -3.66 -4.94
C GLY A 140 -24.38 -3.27 -5.65
N ASP A 141 -25.29 -2.57 -4.97
CA ASP A 141 -26.58 -2.16 -5.54
C ASP A 141 -26.55 -0.77 -6.19
N ASP A 142 -27.52 -0.52 -7.09
CA ASP A 142 -27.63 0.75 -7.80
C ASP A 142 -27.89 1.94 -6.87
N ALA A 143 -28.49 1.72 -5.69
CA ALA A 143 -28.76 2.79 -4.75
C ALA A 143 -27.46 3.29 -4.11
N PHE A 144 -26.54 2.40 -3.77
CA PHE A 144 -25.21 2.73 -3.27
C PHE A 144 -24.37 3.44 -4.34
N LEU A 145 -24.35 2.93 -5.57
CA LEU A 145 -23.60 3.54 -6.67
C LEU A 145 -24.07 4.96 -7.01
N ARG A 146 -25.35 5.28 -6.76
CA ARG A 146 -25.93 6.61 -6.96
C ARG A 146 -25.61 7.61 -5.84
N ARG A 147 -25.02 7.17 -4.73
CA ARG A 147 -24.61 8.05 -3.64
C ARG A 147 -23.48 8.98 -4.07
N TYR A 148 -23.37 10.10 -3.37
CA TYR A 148 -22.23 11.01 -3.44
C TYR A 148 -21.21 10.65 -2.35
N PRO A 149 -19.92 11.05 -2.48
CA PRO A 149 -18.90 10.78 -1.47
C PRO A 149 -19.29 11.21 -0.05
N GLY A 150 -20.01 12.33 0.10
CA GLY A 150 -20.50 12.81 1.39
C GLY A 150 -21.65 12.01 2.01
N GLN A 151 -22.15 10.97 1.32
CA GLN A 151 -23.27 10.12 1.75
C GLN A 151 -22.83 8.70 2.12
N VAL A 152 -21.53 8.45 2.20
CA VAL A 152 -20.95 7.17 2.63
C VAL A 152 -19.97 7.40 3.77
N SER A 153 -19.68 6.36 4.54
CA SER A 153 -18.63 6.44 5.57
C SER A 153 -17.25 6.62 4.94
N VAL A 154 -16.28 7.14 5.70
CA VAL A 154 -14.90 7.27 5.22
C VAL A 154 -14.31 5.92 4.82
N GLY A 155 -14.61 4.86 5.57
CA GLY A 155 -14.22 3.49 5.24
C GLY A 155 -14.84 2.98 3.93
N GLN A 156 -16.13 3.25 3.69
CA GLN A 156 -16.78 2.93 2.42
C GLN A 156 -16.15 3.71 1.27
N ALA A 157 -15.89 5.01 1.46
CA ALA A 157 -15.24 5.83 0.45
C ALA A 157 -13.82 5.34 0.12
N GLN A 158 -13.06 4.88 1.13
CA GLN A 158 -11.74 4.29 0.96
C GLN A 158 -11.81 2.96 0.19
N ARG A 159 -12.76 2.09 0.54
CA ARG A 159 -13.02 0.84 -0.21
C ARG A 159 -13.40 1.14 -1.66
N VAL A 160 -14.13 2.22 -1.95
CA VAL A 160 -14.43 2.66 -3.33
C VAL A 160 -13.15 3.09 -4.06
N LEU A 161 -12.23 3.80 -3.41
CA LEU A 161 -10.92 4.11 -4.01
C LEU A 161 -10.11 2.84 -4.34
N ILE A 162 -10.11 1.87 -3.42
CA ILE A 162 -9.48 0.57 -3.65
C ILE A 162 -10.16 -0.15 -4.82
N ALA A 163 -11.50 -0.09 -4.91
CA ALA A 163 -12.24 -0.62 -6.05
C ALA A 163 -11.79 0.00 -7.37
N MET A 164 -11.67 1.33 -7.43
CA MET A 164 -11.20 2.06 -8.61
C MET A 164 -9.80 1.58 -9.05
N ALA A 165 -8.89 1.35 -8.09
CA ALA A 165 -7.56 0.83 -8.38
C ALA A 165 -7.58 -0.62 -8.90
N LEU A 166 -8.54 -1.42 -8.46
CA LEU A 166 -8.66 -2.85 -8.81
C LEU A 166 -9.47 -3.14 -10.07
N LEU A 167 -10.15 -2.13 -10.65
CA LEU A 167 -11.03 -2.31 -11.83
C LEU A 167 -10.37 -3.08 -12.97
N HIS A 168 -9.08 -2.88 -13.20
CA HIS A 168 -8.31 -3.54 -14.27
C HIS A 168 -7.38 -4.65 -13.78
N ARG A 169 -7.55 -5.11 -12.52
CA ARG A 169 -6.77 -6.19 -11.89
C ARG A 169 -5.26 -5.97 -12.03
N PRO A 170 -4.72 -4.87 -11.48
CA PRO A 170 -3.30 -4.55 -11.58
C PRO A 170 -2.45 -5.62 -10.89
N ARG A 171 -1.21 -5.78 -11.38
CA ARG A 171 -0.23 -6.68 -10.76
C ARG A 171 0.43 -6.06 -9.53
N LEU A 172 0.46 -4.73 -9.48
CA LEU A 172 1.04 -3.94 -8.40
C LEU A 172 0.10 -2.81 -7.96
N ILE A 173 -0.13 -2.71 -6.66
CA ILE A 173 -0.76 -1.56 -6.04
C ILE A 173 0.29 -0.76 -5.27
N LEU A 174 0.35 0.53 -5.53
CA LEU A 174 1.04 1.51 -4.70
C LEU A 174 0.00 2.10 -3.75
N ALA A 175 0.08 1.78 -2.46
CA ALA A 175 -0.87 2.28 -1.47
C ALA A 175 -0.21 3.38 -0.64
N ASP A 176 -0.52 4.64 -0.93
CA ASP A 176 0.11 5.81 -0.29
C ASP A 176 -0.68 6.26 0.93
N GLU A 177 -0.25 5.85 2.12
CA GLU A 177 -0.92 6.13 3.40
C GLU A 177 -2.43 5.81 3.39
N PRO A 178 -2.84 4.60 2.93
CA PRO A 178 -4.25 4.28 2.61
C PRO A 178 -5.17 4.22 3.84
N THR A 179 -4.64 4.40 5.05
CA THR A 179 -5.38 4.31 6.32
C THR A 179 -5.31 5.59 7.15
N SER A 180 -4.61 6.65 6.71
CA SER A 180 -4.30 7.78 7.58
C SER A 180 -5.50 8.61 8.03
N ALA A 181 -6.62 8.54 7.29
CA ALA A 181 -7.84 9.28 7.58
C ALA A 181 -8.91 8.42 8.29
N LEU A 182 -8.58 7.20 8.69
CA LEU A 182 -9.50 6.23 9.25
C LEU A 182 -9.37 6.14 10.77
N ASP A 183 -10.47 5.80 11.44
CA ASP A 183 -10.41 5.34 12.82
C ASP A 183 -9.71 3.98 12.92
N VAL A 184 -9.29 3.60 14.13
CA VAL A 184 -8.47 2.39 14.37
C VAL A 184 -9.15 1.11 13.90
N VAL A 185 -10.49 1.01 14.04
CA VAL A 185 -11.23 -0.20 13.62
C VAL A 185 -11.27 -0.28 12.10
N THR A 186 -11.68 0.82 11.44
CA THR A 186 -11.74 0.86 9.97
C THR A 186 -10.34 0.70 9.34
N GLN A 187 -9.29 1.19 9.99
CA GLN A 187 -7.91 0.95 9.58
C GLN A 187 -7.56 -0.54 9.59
N ALA A 188 -7.90 -1.28 10.65
CA ALA A 188 -7.68 -2.72 10.70
C ALA A 188 -8.41 -3.46 9.58
N GLU A 189 -9.66 -3.09 9.29
CA GLU A 189 -10.43 -3.66 8.18
C GLU A 189 -9.74 -3.44 6.82
N VAL A 190 -9.25 -2.23 6.55
CA VAL A 190 -8.55 -1.92 5.30
C VAL A 190 -7.21 -2.66 5.19
N ILE A 191 -6.49 -2.83 6.30
CA ILE A 191 -5.26 -3.64 6.36
C ILE A 191 -5.58 -5.11 6.04
N ALA A 192 -6.61 -5.67 6.67
CA ALA A 192 -7.07 -7.04 6.39
C ALA A 192 -7.43 -7.22 4.92
N LEU A 193 -8.09 -6.23 4.33
CA LEU A 193 -8.46 -6.23 2.92
C LEU A 193 -7.23 -6.30 2.01
N PHE A 194 -6.18 -5.51 2.24
CA PHE A 194 -4.94 -5.65 1.46
C PHE A 194 -4.31 -7.03 1.60
N GLY A 195 -4.37 -7.63 2.80
CA GLY A 195 -3.92 -8.99 3.03
C GLY A 195 -4.69 -10.02 2.20
N ARG A 196 -6.03 -9.89 2.14
CA ARG A 196 -6.87 -10.72 1.26
C ARG A 196 -6.54 -10.51 -0.22
N LEU A 197 -6.41 -9.27 -0.67
CA LEU A 197 -6.08 -8.96 -2.06
C LEU A 197 -4.76 -9.60 -2.48
N ASN A 198 -3.77 -9.60 -1.60
CA ASN A 198 -2.50 -10.28 -1.84
C ASN A 198 -2.65 -11.80 -1.86
N ARG A 199 -3.32 -12.42 -0.87
CA ARG A 199 -3.49 -13.89 -0.78
C ARG A 199 -4.37 -14.46 -1.89
N ASP A 200 -5.52 -13.85 -2.14
CA ASP A 200 -6.58 -14.43 -2.97
C ASP A 200 -6.38 -14.10 -4.46
N PHE A 201 -5.76 -12.95 -4.76
CA PHE A 201 -5.58 -12.47 -6.13
C PHE A 201 -4.11 -12.39 -6.56
N GLY A 202 -3.15 -12.69 -5.67
CA GLY A 202 -1.72 -12.63 -5.97
C GLY A 202 -1.21 -11.22 -6.28
N VAL A 203 -1.93 -10.18 -5.86
CA VAL A 203 -1.58 -8.78 -6.12
C VAL A 203 -0.37 -8.41 -5.27
N SER A 204 0.62 -7.78 -5.88
CA SER A 204 1.78 -7.24 -5.14
C SER A 204 1.44 -5.85 -4.62
N VAL A 205 1.95 -5.49 -3.44
CA VAL A 205 1.61 -4.21 -2.81
C VAL A 205 2.87 -3.51 -2.30
N LEU A 206 3.08 -2.26 -2.73
CA LEU A 206 3.95 -1.33 -2.02
C LEU A 206 3.09 -0.54 -1.04
N PHE A 207 3.12 -0.94 0.22
CA PHE A 207 2.33 -0.34 1.28
C PHE A 207 3.13 0.78 1.96
N ILE A 208 2.80 2.02 1.65
CA ILE A 208 3.48 3.19 2.17
C ILE A 208 2.75 3.66 3.40
N SER A 209 3.45 3.72 4.53
CA SER A 209 2.86 4.14 5.79
C SER A 209 3.90 4.82 6.68
N HIS A 210 3.42 5.57 7.66
CA HIS A 210 4.21 6.00 8.79
C HIS A 210 3.89 5.18 10.07
N ASP A 211 2.83 4.35 10.02
CA ASP A 211 2.46 3.46 11.11
C ASP A 211 3.16 2.10 10.97
N LEU A 212 4.04 1.83 11.91
CA LEU A 212 4.78 0.58 12.02
C LEU A 212 3.89 -0.62 12.36
N LEU A 213 2.80 -0.44 13.12
CA LEU A 213 1.93 -1.55 13.50
C LEU A 213 1.17 -2.09 12.28
N SER A 214 0.67 -1.19 11.43
CA SER A 214 0.06 -1.58 10.15
C SER A 214 1.02 -2.35 9.26
N VAL A 215 2.27 -1.90 9.18
CA VAL A 215 3.29 -2.58 8.37
C VAL A 215 3.64 -3.94 8.94
N ALA A 216 3.76 -4.06 10.26
CA ALA A 216 4.02 -5.34 10.92
C ALA A 216 2.90 -6.37 10.70
N ALA A 217 1.64 -5.93 10.63
CA ALA A 217 0.50 -6.82 10.46
C ALA A 217 0.34 -7.35 9.03
N LEU A 218 0.79 -6.60 8.02
CA LEU A 218 0.48 -6.87 6.61
C LEU A 218 1.68 -7.23 5.74
N CYS A 219 2.86 -6.66 6.03
CA CYS A 219 3.98 -6.72 5.10
C CYS A 219 4.83 -7.98 5.31
N HIS A 220 5.43 -8.47 4.24
CA HIS A 220 6.44 -9.54 4.28
C HIS A 220 7.82 -8.94 4.57
N ARG A 221 8.10 -7.80 3.92
CA ARG A 221 9.36 -7.06 4.02
C ARG A 221 9.10 -5.58 4.27
N VAL A 222 10.07 -4.90 4.86
CA VAL A 222 10.03 -3.46 5.11
C VAL A 222 11.28 -2.82 4.54
N SER A 223 11.11 -1.65 3.91
CA SER A 223 12.17 -0.74 3.53
C SER A 223 12.01 0.57 4.30
N ILE A 224 13.08 1.00 4.97
CA ILE A 224 13.15 2.20 5.78
C ILE A 224 13.78 3.33 4.95
N LEU A 225 13.01 4.40 4.73
CA LEU A 225 13.42 5.60 4.00
C LEU A 225 13.79 6.72 4.97
N ASP A 226 15.05 7.15 4.93
CA ASP A 226 15.57 8.28 5.68
C ASP A 226 16.43 9.17 4.79
N GLY A 227 16.27 10.49 4.91
CA GLY A 227 17.05 11.46 4.12
C GLY A 227 16.97 11.28 2.59
N GLY A 228 15.93 10.63 2.07
CA GLY A 228 15.79 10.34 0.64
C GLY A 228 16.48 9.07 0.16
N ALA A 229 17.07 8.27 1.05
CA ALA A 229 17.70 6.99 0.73
C ALA A 229 17.06 5.84 1.53
N ILE A 230 17.05 4.65 0.94
CA ILE A 230 16.65 3.43 1.67
C ILE A 230 17.84 3.00 2.53
N VAL A 231 17.71 3.17 3.84
CA VAL A 231 18.80 2.94 4.81
C VAL A 231 18.83 1.53 5.37
N GLU A 232 17.69 0.82 5.32
CA GLU A 232 17.58 -0.55 5.79
C GLU A 232 16.40 -1.26 5.10
N THR A 233 16.61 -2.51 4.69
CA THR A 233 15.56 -3.37 4.14
C THR A 233 15.72 -4.77 4.72
N GLY A 234 14.63 -5.39 5.16
CA GLY A 234 14.64 -6.73 5.74
C GLY A 234 13.24 -7.33 5.85
N GLY A 235 13.17 -8.58 6.30
CA GLY A 235 11.90 -9.17 6.71
C GLY A 235 11.30 -8.37 7.88
N VAL A 236 9.96 -8.33 8.00
CA VAL A 236 9.30 -7.62 9.11
C VAL A 236 9.88 -8.05 10.46
N GLU A 237 9.99 -9.36 10.71
CA GLU A 237 10.53 -9.85 11.98
C GLU A 237 11.98 -9.41 12.24
N GLU A 238 12.83 -9.48 11.21
CA GLU A 238 14.24 -9.06 11.33
C GLU A 238 14.35 -7.57 11.66
N ILE A 239 13.57 -6.72 10.99
CA ILE A 239 13.59 -5.28 11.23
C ILE A 239 13.09 -4.99 12.65
N PHE A 240 11.97 -5.57 13.08
CA PHE A 240 11.38 -5.26 14.37
C PHE A 240 12.17 -5.82 15.56
N HIS A 241 12.90 -6.92 15.39
CA HIS A 241 13.68 -7.55 16.47
C HIS A 241 15.17 -7.21 16.46
N ALA A 242 15.75 -7.02 15.27
CA ALA A 242 17.19 -6.95 15.08
C ALA A 242 17.61 -5.81 14.14
N ALA A 243 16.88 -4.68 14.16
CA ALA A 243 17.25 -3.48 13.41
C ALA A 243 18.73 -3.12 13.59
N ARG A 244 19.42 -2.94 12.47
CA ARG A 244 20.86 -2.66 12.40
C ARG A 244 21.11 -1.17 12.27
N HIS A 245 20.30 -0.45 11.50
CA HIS A 245 20.54 0.96 11.23
C HIS A 245 20.11 1.83 12.44
N PRO A 246 20.92 2.83 12.85
CA PRO A 246 20.60 3.69 14.00
C PRO A 246 19.26 4.41 13.88
N TYR A 247 18.90 4.87 12.67
CA TYR A 247 17.60 5.49 12.42
C TYR A 247 16.44 4.53 12.68
N THR A 248 16.54 3.30 12.19
CA THR A 248 15.52 2.27 12.36
C THR A 248 15.34 1.92 13.83
N ARG A 249 16.43 1.77 14.59
CA ARG A 249 16.38 1.56 16.05
C ARG A 249 15.68 2.69 16.77
N ARG A 250 15.95 3.95 16.39
CA ARG A 250 15.28 5.12 16.96
C ARG A 250 13.79 5.14 16.62
N LEU A 251 13.44 4.80 15.39
CA LEU A 251 12.05 4.75 14.94
C LEU A 251 11.26 3.67 15.72
N LEU A 252 11.81 2.47 15.84
CA LEU A 252 11.20 1.38 16.61
C LEU A 252 11.16 1.70 18.11
N GLY A 253 12.19 2.33 18.66
CA GLY A 253 12.25 2.75 20.06
C GLY A 253 11.24 3.83 20.43
N ALA A 254 10.63 4.51 19.46
CA ALA A 254 9.54 5.45 19.68
C ALA A 254 8.18 4.76 19.84
N LEU A 255 8.08 3.44 19.57
CA LEU A 255 6.85 2.70 19.81
C LEU A 255 6.53 2.59 21.30
N PRO A 256 5.24 2.59 21.68
CA PRO A 256 4.85 2.38 23.07
C PRO A 256 5.40 1.05 23.60
N LYS A 257 5.96 1.05 24.82
CA LYS A 257 6.60 -0.13 25.45
C LYS A 257 5.65 -1.27 25.84
N LEU A 258 4.40 -1.27 25.36
CA LEU A 258 3.61 -2.49 25.42
C LEU A 258 4.39 -3.57 24.68
N PRO A 259 4.43 -4.82 25.18
CA PRO A 259 5.07 -5.89 24.42
C PRO A 259 4.46 -5.87 23.03
N PHE A 260 5.30 -5.70 22.00
CA PHE A 260 4.89 -5.63 20.60
C PHE A 260 3.93 -6.77 20.23
N ARG A 261 4.10 -7.94 20.87
CA ARG A 261 3.19 -9.08 20.83
C ARG A 261 1.76 -8.79 21.32
N ALA A 262 1.58 -8.02 22.39
CA ALA A 262 0.26 -7.61 22.87
C ALA A 262 -0.41 -6.59 21.93
N GLN A 263 0.37 -5.71 21.28
CA GLN A 263 -0.15 -4.80 20.26
C GLN A 263 -0.56 -5.55 18.99
N LEU A 264 0.28 -6.48 18.53
CA LEU A 264 -0.04 -7.38 17.43
C LEU A 264 -1.19 -8.30 17.78
N ALA A 265 -1.29 -8.83 19.01
CA ALA A 265 -2.41 -9.64 19.43
C ALA A 265 -3.70 -8.83 19.54
N SER A 266 -3.64 -7.57 19.96
CA SER A 266 -4.81 -6.67 19.96
C SER A 266 -5.27 -6.38 18.54
N LEU A 267 -4.33 -6.10 17.62
CA LEU A 267 -4.65 -5.87 16.22
C LEU A 267 -5.14 -7.16 15.56
N ALA A 268 -4.49 -8.30 15.79
CA ALA A 268 -4.91 -9.62 15.34
C ALA A 268 -6.30 -9.98 15.88
N SER A 269 -6.58 -9.71 17.15
CA SER A 269 -7.90 -9.90 17.75
C SER A 269 -8.96 -9.01 17.10
N GLN A 270 -8.61 -7.78 16.71
CA GLN A 270 -9.49 -6.91 15.92
C GLN A 270 -9.68 -7.42 14.48
N LEU A 271 -8.63 -7.98 13.87
CA LEU A 271 -8.68 -8.62 12.55
C LEU A 271 -9.50 -9.92 12.58
N ASP A 272 -9.41 -10.70 13.66
CA ASP A 272 -10.18 -11.93 13.92
C ASP A 272 -11.64 -11.62 14.28
N ALA A 273 -11.91 -10.54 15.03
CA ALA A 273 -13.28 -10.05 15.29
C ALA A 273 -13.95 -9.52 14.02
N ALA A 274 -13.17 -9.03 13.05
CA ALA A 274 -13.60 -8.79 11.67
C ALA A 274 -13.68 -10.08 10.82
N GLY A 275 -13.51 -11.26 11.45
CA GLY A 275 -13.73 -12.59 10.88
C GLY A 275 -12.51 -13.25 10.23
N GLN A 276 -11.27 -12.79 10.46
CA GLN A 276 -10.12 -13.27 9.67
C GLN A 276 -8.76 -13.35 10.39
N THR A 277 -8.23 -14.57 10.42
CA THR A 277 -6.84 -14.88 10.82
C THR A 277 -5.91 -14.62 9.63
N LEU A 278 -5.11 -13.54 9.68
CA LEU A 278 -4.17 -13.18 8.61
C LEU A 278 -2.93 -14.10 8.53
N TYR A 279 -2.73 -14.95 9.54
CA TYR A 279 -1.68 -15.97 9.63
C TYR A 279 -2.28 -17.25 10.21
N SER A 280 -2.09 -18.41 9.57
CA SER A 280 -2.39 -19.70 10.19
C SER A 280 -1.56 -19.86 11.47
N ASP A 281 -2.15 -20.43 12.52
CA ASP A 281 -1.59 -20.73 13.86
C ASP A 281 -0.25 -21.51 13.89
N THR A 282 0.43 -21.68 12.75
CA THR A 282 1.69 -22.42 12.61
C THR A 282 2.92 -21.58 12.24
N ASP A 283 2.79 -20.30 11.87
CA ASP A 283 3.97 -19.45 11.57
C ASP A 283 4.28 -18.39 12.62
N VAL A 284 3.37 -18.15 13.58
CA VAL A 284 3.76 -17.55 14.86
C VAL A 284 4.24 -18.67 15.77
N SER A 285 5.43 -19.20 15.50
CA SER A 285 6.13 -19.99 16.51
C SER A 285 6.32 -19.08 17.73
N ILE A 286 5.51 -19.27 18.77
CA ILE A 286 5.72 -18.69 20.10
C ILE A 286 6.84 -19.51 20.76
N PRO A 287 8.10 -19.03 20.81
CA PRO A 287 9.14 -19.77 21.50
C PRO A 287 8.95 -19.49 23.00
N ARG A 288 8.97 -20.55 23.81
CA ARG A 288 9.00 -20.46 25.27
C ARG A 288 10.18 -19.57 25.70
N PRO A 289 10.03 -18.78 26.78
CA PRO A 289 11.16 -18.03 27.32
C PRO A 289 12.26 -19.01 27.71
N ILE A 290 13.44 -18.85 27.09
CA ILE A 290 14.64 -19.55 27.53
C ILE A 290 15.16 -18.82 28.77
N GLY A 291 15.00 -19.46 29.92
CA GLY A 291 15.85 -19.30 31.11
C GLY A 291 15.86 -17.92 31.79
N GLY A 292 15.01 -17.75 32.79
CA GLY A 292 15.18 -16.80 33.90
C GLY A 292 14.75 -17.48 35.20
N PRO A 293 15.44 -17.25 36.34
CA PRO A 293 15.23 -18.03 37.57
C PRO A 293 13.82 -17.81 38.14
N PRO A 294 13.28 -18.78 38.91
CA PRO A 294 11.96 -18.64 39.50
C PRO A 294 11.96 -17.50 40.50
N GLN A 295 11.06 -16.52 40.33
CA GLN A 295 10.74 -15.56 41.39
C GLN A 295 9.34 -15.89 41.92
N GLU A 296 9.33 -16.20 43.21
CA GLU A 296 8.17 -16.40 44.05
C GLU A 296 7.40 -15.09 44.28
N PHE A 297 6.12 -15.28 44.63
CA PHE A 297 5.05 -14.33 45.01
C PHE A 297 4.20 -13.75 43.86
#